data_AF-A0A3D5E621-F1
#
_entry.id   AF-A0A3D5E621-F1
#
_cell.length_a   1.000
_cell.length_b   1.000
_cell.length_c   1.000
_cell.angle_alpha   90.00
_cell.angle_beta   90.00
_cell.angle_gamma   90.00
#
_symmetry.space_group_name_H-M   'P 1'
#
loop_
_entity.id
_entity.type
_entity.pdbx_description
1 polymer ?
#
loop_
_entity_poly.entity_id
_entity_poly.type
_entity_poly.pdbx_seq_one_letter_code
_entity_poly.pdbx_strand_id
1 'polypeptide(L)' 'MKINGKHFHTIWVSPDDKSVVQTIDQRWLPHKFVVEDLTTVHEAAVAIKDMHVRGAPLIG' A
#
# COMPACT_ATOMS: atom_id res chain seq x y z
N MET A 1 -8.26 -7.50 -0.34
CA MET A 1 -7.60 -8.79 -0.01
C MET A 1 -8.01 -9.28 1.37
N LYS A 2 -8.00 -10.60 1.64
CA LYS A 2 -8.29 -11.16 2.97
C LYS A 2 -6.99 -11.59 3.63
N ILE A 3 -6.67 -11.02 4.78
CA ILE A 3 -5.43 -11.27 5.54
C ILE A 3 -5.84 -11.64 6.95
N ASN A 4 -5.43 -12.82 7.42
CA ASN A 4 -5.78 -13.36 8.73
C ASN A 4 -7.29 -13.26 9.06
N GLY A 5 -8.14 -13.55 8.07
CA GLY A 5 -9.59 -13.51 8.25
C GLY A 5 -10.24 -12.14 8.03
N LYS A 6 -9.47 -11.04 8.01
CA LYS A 6 -9.97 -9.67 7.87
C LYS A 6 -9.84 -9.16 6.43
N HIS A 7 -10.83 -8.41 5.96
CA HIS A 7 -10.78 -7.73 4.68
C HIS A 7 -9.94 -6.44 4.79
N PHE A 8 -9.02 -6.29 3.85
CA PHE A 8 -8.17 -5.12 3.71
C PHE A 8 -8.22 -4.59 2.29
N HIS A 9 -8.20 -3.27 2.14
CA HIS A 9 -7.78 -2.64 0.89
C HIS A 9 -6.26 -2.71 0.78
N THR A 10 -5.72 -2.69 -0.43
CA THR A 10 -4.26 -2.73 -0.65
C THR A 10 -3.62 -1.35 -0.48
N ILE A 11 -4.40 -0.30 -0.74
CA ILE A 11 -4.05 1.11 -0.59
C ILE A 11 -5.26 1.85 -0.02
N TRP A 12 -5.05 2.77 0.91
CA TRP A 12 -6.10 3.58 1.55
C TRP A 12 -5.53 4.89 2.08
N VAL A 13 -6.39 5.87 2.37
CA VAL A 13 -5.99 7.10 3.08
C VAL A 13 -5.93 6.81 4.58
N SER A 14 -4.89 7.26 5.26
CA SER A 14 -4.74 7.07 6.70
C SER A 14 -5.97 7.60 7.45
N PRO A 15 -6.51 6.85 8.42
CA PRO A 15 -7.67 7.28 9.21
C PRO A 15 -7.33 8.46 10.14
N ASP A 16 -6.05 8.59 10.52
CA ASP A 16 -5.58 9.61 11.47
C ASP A 16 -5.12 10.89 10.76
N ASP A 17 -4.65 10.78 9.51
CA ASP A 17 -4.19 11.92 8.71
C ASP A 17 -4.54 11.75 7.23
N LYS A 18 -5.41 12.64 6.72
CA LYS A 18 -5.86 12.58 5.32
C LYS A 18 -4.78 12.93 4.29
N SER A 19 -3.65 13.49 4.73
CA SER A 19 -2.50 13.78 3.86
C SER A 19 -1.60 12.57 3.64
N VAL A 20 -1.79 11.48 4.40
CA VAL A 20 -1.00 10.26 4.31
C VAL A 20 -1.78 9.18 3.58
N VAL A 21 -1.17 8.61 2.55
CA VAL A 21 -1.68 7.40 1.88
C VAL A 21 -0.93 6.20 2.41
N GLN A 22 -1.63 5.16 2.82
CA GLN A 22 -1.03 3.93 3.30
C GLN A 22 -1.20 2.82 2.28
N THR A 23 -0.20 1.96 2.16
CA THR A 23 -0.29 0.78 1.31
C THR A 23 0.39 -0.43 1.92
N ILE A 24 -0.06 -1.63 1.54
CA ILE A 24 0.60 -2.87 1.92
C ILE A 24 1.75 -3.13 0.96
N ASP A 25 2.97 -3.23 1.48
CA ASP A 25 4.12 -3.63 0.67
C ASP A 25 3.99 -5.10 0.25
N GLN A 26 3.59 -5.30 -1.00
CA GLN A 26 3.31 -6.60 -1.58
C GLN A 26 4.57 -7.45 -1.81
N ARG A 27 5.79 -6.91 -1.63
CA ARG A 27 7.04 -7.68 -1.74
C ARG A 27 7.22 -8.65 -0.57
N TRP A 28 6.65 -8.33 0.58
CA TRP A 28 6.78 -9.14 1.79
C TRP A 28 5.68 -10.19 1.96
N LEU A 29 4.58 -10.05 1.24
CA LEU A 29 3.50 -11.03 1.26
C LEU A 29 3.94 -12.36 0.63
N PRO A 30 3.46 -13.51 1.14
CA PRO A 30 2.54 -13.66 2.27
C PRO A 30 3.23 -13.72 3.65
N HIS A 31 4.56 -13.62 3.71
CA HIS A 31 5.34 -13.92 4.91
C HIS A 31 5.29 -12.80 5.96
N LYS A 32 5.21 -11.54 5.55
CA LYS A 32 5.06 -10.40 6.46
C LYS A 32 4.02 -9.43 5.93
N PHE A 33 3.28 -8.85 6.87
CA PHE A 33 2.33 -7.79 6.61
C PHE A 33 2.98 -6.46 7.01
N VAL A 34 3.43 -5.69 6.02
CA VAL A 34 4.10 -4.40 6.20
C VAL A 34 3.23 -3.33 5.56
N VAL A 35 2.93 -2.28 6.33
CA VAL A 35 2.22 -1.08 5.85
C VAL A 35 3.24 0.04 5.73
N GLU A 36 3.23 0.71 4.57
CA GLU A 36 4.08 1.86 4.28
C GLU A 36 3.23 3.12 4.16
N ASP A 37 3.74 4.22 4.71
CA ASP A 37 3.16 5.56 4.58
C ASP A 37 3.81 6.27 3.38
N LEU A 38 2.96 6.77 2.49
CA LEU A 38 3.30 7.57 1.32
C LEU A 38 2.77 8.97 1.56
N THR A 39 3.68 9.89 1.79
CA THR A 39 3.40 11.31 2.11
C THR A 39 3.71 12.23 0.94
N THR A 40 4.48 11.73 -0.04
CA THR A 40 4.87 12.50 -1.22
C THR A 40 4.58 11.75 -2.51
N VAL A 41 4.43 12.51 -3.61
CA VAL A 41 4.33 11.94 -4.97
C VAL A 41 5.57 11.14 -5.34
N HIS A 42 6.75 11.53 -4.83
CA HIS A 42 7.99 10.81 -5.08
C HIS A 42 7.95 9.40 -4.45
N GLU A 43 7.52 9.29 -3.21
CA GLU A 43 7.34 8.00 -2.52
C GLU A 43 6.32 7.12 -3.24
N ALA A 44 5.20 7.70 -3.71
CA ALA A 44 4.23 6.96 -4.52
C ALA A 44 4.83 6.44 -5.83
N ALA A 45 5.62 7.27 -6.53
CA ALA A 45 6.31 6.85 -7.76
C ALA A 45 7.32 5.73 -7.51
N VAL A 46 8.08 5.80 -6.41
CA VAL A 46 9.00 4.74 -5.98
C VAL A 46 8.22 3.45 -5.66
N ALA A 47 7.13 3.56 -4.90
CA ALA A 47 6.30 2.41 -4.52
C ALA A 47 5.73 1.66 -5.74
N ILE A 48 5.36 2.39 -6.80
CA ILE A 48 4.92 1.80 -8.08
C ILE A 48 6.10 1.19 -8.82
N LYS A 49 7.18 1.95 -9.01
CA LYS A 49 8.36 1.55 -9.79
C LYS A 49 9.02 0.29 -9.23
N ASP A 50 9.18 0.24 -7.91
CA ASP A 50 9.86 -0.85 -7.21
C ASP A 50 8.87 -1.96 -6.79
N MET A 51 7.62 -1.89 -7.29
CA MET A 51 6.58 -2.90 -7.12
C MET A 51 6.19 -3.19 -5.66
N HIS A 52 6.31 -2.20 -4.77
CA HIS A 52 5.70 -2.23 -3.44
C HIS A 52 4.17 -2.35 -3.61
N VAL A 53 3.63 -1.57 -4.55
CA VAL A 53 2.25 -1.66 -5.05
C VAL A 53 2.28 -2.06 -6.52
N ARG A 54 1.46 -3.05 -6.87
CA ARG A 54 1.37 -3.56 -8.24
C ARG A 54 -0.03 -4.06 -8.57
N GLY A 55 -0.36 -4.04 -9.87
CA GLY A 55 -1.67 -4.40 -10.41
C GLY A 55 -2.37 -3.18 -10.99
N ALA A 56 -2.86 -3.28 -12.23
CA ALA A 56 -3.41 -2.12 -12.96
C ALA A 56 -4.49 -1.33 -12.21
N PRO A 57 -5.43 -1.96 -11.46
CA PRO A 57 -6.42 -1.22 -10.69
C PRO A 57 -5.88 -0.44 -9.48
N LEU A 58 -4.61 -0.64 -9.10
CA LEU A 58 -3.99 -0.04 -7.92
C LEU A 58 -3.05 1.12 -8.26
N ILE A 59 -2.78 1.36 -9.54
CA ILE A 59 -1.83 2.35 -10.03
C ILE A 59 -2.54 3.61 -10.58
N GLY A 60 -3.83 3.50 -10.93
CA GLY A 60 -4.64 4.57 -11.52
C GLY A 60 -5.52 5.31 -10.53
#